data_AF-A0A842N5B0-F1
#
_entry.id   AF-A0A842N5B0-F1
#
_cell.length_a   1.000
_cell.length_b   1.000
_cell.length_c   1.000
_cell.angle_alpha   90.00
_cell.angle_beta   90.00
_cell.angle_gamma   90.00
#
_symmetry.space_group_name_H-M   'P 1'
#
loop_
_entity.id
_entity.type
_entity.pdbx_description
1 polymer ?
#
loop_
_entity_poly.entity_id
_entity_poly.type
_entity_poly.pdbx_seq_one_letter_code
_entity_poly.pdbx_strand_id
1 'polypeptide(L)' 'MIGCIIQARMGSTRLPGKAMKKINDEIPMLGFQLEQLKFSKCIDKIIIATTTMDIDNLIVNFCKEHNLECFRGSSNDVL' A
#
# COMPACT_ATOMS: atom_id res chain seq x y z
N MET A 1 12.65 -7.46 -16.23
CA MET A 1 12.20 -7.26 -14.84
C MET A 1 10.95 -6.41 -14.86
N ILE A 2 9.85 -6.90 -14.33
CA ILE A 2 8.54 -6.23 -14.26
C ILE A 2 8.29 -5.82 -12.80
N GLY A 3 8.21 -4.51 -12.58
CA GLY A 3 7.85 -3.93 -11.28
C GLY A 3 6.35 -3.62 -11.19
N CYS A 4 5.75 -3.88 -10.04
CA CYS A 4 4.40 -3.48 -9.69
C CYS A 4 4.44 -2.38 -8.63
N ILE A 5 3.85 -1.22 -8.93
CA ILE A 5 3.72 -0.12 -7.98
C ILE A 5 2.27 -0.10 -7.49
N ILE A 6 2.08 -0.29 -6.19
CA ILE A 6 0.76 -0.16 -5.55
C ILE A 6 0.70 1.20 -4.90
N GLN A 7 -0.18 2.06 -5.41
CA GLN A 7 -0.43 3.35 -4.80
C GLN A 7 -1.44 3.19 -3.65
N ALA A 8 -1.03 3.58 -2.45
CA ALA A 8 -1.88 3.48 -1.26
C ALA A 8 -1.78 4.77 -0.43
N ARG A 9 -2.94 5.37 -0.14
CA ARG A 9 -3.08 6.56 0.71
C ARG A 9 -4.22 6.34 1.71
N MET A 10 -4.11 6.94 2.88
CA MET A 10 -5.11 6.92 3.94
C MET A 10 -6.25 7.91 3.69
N GLY A 11 -6.00 8.97 2.91
CA GLY A 11 -6.92 10.08 2.64
C GLY A 11 -8.09 9.78 1.71
N SER A 12 -8.65 8.57 1.72
CA SER A 12 -9.84 8.26 0.90
C SER A 12 -11.06 9.01 1.42
N THR A 13 -11.72 9.80 0.55
CA THR A 13 -12.88 10.63 0.92
C THR A 13 -14.16 9.83 1.11
N ARG A 14 -14.40 8.79 0.28
CA ARG A 14 -15.62 7.97 0.32
C ARG A 14 -15.58 6.88 1.38
N LEU A 15 -14.38 6.35 1.67
CA LEU A 15 -14.17 5.33 2.70
C LEU A 15 -12.88 5.65 3.44
N PRO A 16 -12.93 6.52 4.47
CA PRO A 16 -11.75 6.96 5.21
C PRO A 16 -10.89 5.79 5.67
N GLY A 17 -9.58 5.89 5.44
CA GLY A 17 -8.62 4.86 5.79
C GLY A 17 -8.75 3.54 5.01
N LYS A 18 -9.44 3.54 3.84
CA LYS A 18 -9.70 2.34 3.02
C LYS A 18 -8.52 1.36 2.95
N ALA A 19 -7.32 1.85 2.63
CA ALA A 19 -6.14 1.01 2.43
C ALA A 19 -5.79 0.15 3.67
N MET A 20 -5.96 0.72 4.87
CA MET A 20 -5.66 0.06 6.14
C MET A 20 -6.90 -0.46 6.86
N LYS A 21 -8.09 -0.28 6.29
CA LYS A 21 -9.32 -0.83 6.85
C LYS A 21 -9.27 -2.36 6.76
N LYS A 22 -9.48 -3.03 7.89
CA LYS A 22 -9.46 -4.50 7.96
C LYS A 22 -10.71 -5.10 7.33
N ILE A 23 -10.54 -6.23 6.67
CA ILE A 23 -11.63 -7.08 6.20
C ILE A 23 -11.72 -8.27 7.17
N ASN A 24 -12.93 -8.56 7.66
CA ASN A 24 -13.20 -9.53 8.73
C ASN A 24 -12.35 -9.31 9.99
N ASP A 25 -12.03 -8.05 10.31
CA ASP A 25 -11.23 -7.64 11.48
C ASP A 25 -9.80 -8.19 11.59
N GLU A 26 -9.32 -8.89 10.55
CA GLU A 26 -8.00 -9.54 10.54
C GLU A 26 -6.99 -8.75 9.71
N ILE A 27 -7.16 -8.75 8.38
CA ILE A 27 -6.14 -8.29 7.43
C ILE A 27 -6.58 -6.96 6.78
N PRO A 28 -5.69 -5.95 6.70
CA PRO A 28 -5.96 -4.71 5.95
C PRO A 28 -6.27 -4.97 4.48
N MET A 29 -7.09 -4.12 3.86
CA MET A 29 -7.39 -4.21 2.42
C MET A 29 -6.12 -4.25 1.55
N LEU A 30 -5.11 -3.45 1.88
CA LEU A 30 -3.80 -3.49 1.22
C LEU A 30 -3.11 -4.86 1.38
N GLY A 31 -3.22 -5.48 2.56
CA GLY A 31 -2.69 -6.81 2.81
C GLY A 31 -3.33 -7.88 1.92
N PHE A 32 -4.66 -7.85 1.77
CA PHE A 32 -5.36 -8.76 0.84
C PHE A 32 -4.89 -8.60 -0.61
N GLN A 33 -4.67 -7.36 -1.07
CA GLN A 33 -4.14 -7.12 -2.41
C GLN A 33 -2.74 -7.72 -2.58
N LEU A 34 -1.89 -7.58 -1.56
CA LEU A 34 -0.53 -8.13 -1.58
C LEU A 34 -0.54 -9.67 -1.59
N GLU A 35 -1.38 -10.31 -0.77
CA GLU A 35 -1.53 -11.77 -0.79
C GLU A 35 -1.94 -12.28 -2.18
N GLN A 36 -2.88 -11.61 -2.85
CA GLN A 36 -3.27 -11.98 -4.21
C GLN A 36 -2.14 -11.81 -5.23
N LEU A 37 -1.31 -10.77 -5.09
CA LEU A 37 -0.20 -10.51 -6.00
C LEU A 37 0.93 -11.54 -5.89
N LYS A 38 1.06 -12.26 -4.76
CA LYS A 38 2.02 -13.37 -4.61
C LYS A 38 1.81 -14.49 -5.62
N PHE A 39 0.60 -14.65 -6.15
CA PHE A 39 0.29 -15.68 -7.15
C PHE A 39 0.64 -15.26 -8.59
N SER A 40 1.03 -13.99 -8.80
CA SER A 40 1.47 -13.54 -10.12
C SER A 40 2.80 -14.19 -10.50
N LYS A 41 2.85 -14.78 -11.70
CA LYS A 41 4.09 -15.34 -12.27
C LYS A 41 4.93 -14.32 -13.04
N CYS A 42 4.42 -13.10 -13.18
CA CYS A 42 5.02 -12.07 -14.04
C CYS A 42 5.63 -10.91 -13.25
N ILE A 43 5.31 -10.76 -11.96
CA ILE A 43 5.77 -9.63 -11.15
C ILE A 43 7.06 -10.05 -10.43
N ASP A 44 8.15 -9.35 -10.71
CA ASP A 44 9.44 -9.60 -10.07
C ASP A 44 9.59 -8.81 -8.76
N LYS A 45 8.92 -7.66 -8.66
CA LYS A 45 9.10 -6.72 -7.56
C LYS A 45 7.83 -5.91 -7.29
N ILE A 46 7.50 -5.71 -6.02
CA ILE A 46 6.38 -4.87 -5.57
C ILE A 46 6.92 -3.70 -4.75
N ILE A 47 6.46 -2.48 -5.04
CA ILE A 47 6.77 -1.27 -4.27
C ILE A 47 5.45 -0.61 -3.88
N ILE A 48 5.29 -0.31 -2.59
CA ILE A 48 4.18 0.51 -2.10
C ILE A 48 4.55 1.99 -2.25
N ALA A 49 3.81 2.72 -3.07
CA ALA A 49 3.94 4.17 -3.18
C ALA A 49 2.88 4.85 -2.30
N THR A 50 3.32 5.63 -1.33
CA THR A 50 2.46 6.41 -0.43
C THR A 50 2.96 7.85 -0.32
N THR A 51 2.29 8.71 0.46
CA THR A 51 2.72 10.10 0.59
C THR A 51 3.67 10.33 1.77
N THR A 52 4.34 11.48 1.77
CA THR A 52 5.11 12.00 2.91
C THR A 52 4.23 12.53 4.04
N MET A 53 2.90 12.57 3.88
CA MET A 53 1.99 13.04 4.94
C MET A 53 1.96 12.06 6.12
N ASP A 54 1.79 12.61 7.34
CA ASP A 54 1.79 11.80 8.56
C ASP A 54 0.64 10.79 8.64
N ILE A 55 -0.51 11.10 8.04
CA ILE A 55 -1.64 10.17 7.99
C ILE A 55 -1.27 8.85 7.31
N ASP A 56 -0.33 8.88 6.36
CA ASP A 56 0.15 7.71 5.63
C ASP A 56 1.23 6.91 6.37
N ASN A 57 1.68 7.36 7.56
CA ASN A 57 2.64 6.60 8.38
C ASN A 57 2.11 5.21 8.74
N LEU A 58 0.79 5.02 8.82
CA LEU A 58 0.18 3.69 9.03
C LEU A 58 0.53 2.70 7.91
N ILE A 59 0.56 3.16 6.65
CA ILE A 59 0.94 2.34 5.50
C ILE A 59 2.45 2.06 5.55
N VAL A 60 3.26 3.05 5.92
CA VAL A 60 4.72 2.89 6.04
C VAL A 60 5.09 1.87 7.12
N ASN A 61 4.43 1.94 8.28
CA ASN A 61 4.66 0.99 9.37
C ASN A 61 4.24 -0.43 8.96
N PHE A 62 3.08 -0.58 8.31
CA PHE A 62 2.67 -1.84 7.73
C PHE A 62 3.72 -2.38 6.74
N CYS A 63 4.28 -1.54 5.86
CA CYS A 63 5.34 -1.99 4.95
C CYS A 63 6.58 -2.49 5.70
N LYS A 64 7.01 -1.77 6.75
CA LYS A 64 8.15 -2.16 7.58
C LYS A 64 7.93 -3.49 8.29
N GLU A 65 6.78 -3.66 8.94
CA GLU A 65 6.39 -4.89 9.65
C GLU A 65 6.38 -6.11 8.72
N HIS A 66 5.99 -5.92 7.46
CA HIS A 66 5.89 -6.97 6.46
C HIS A 66 7.11 -7.08 5.52
N ASN A 67 8.20 -6.35 5.78
CA ASN A 67 9.41 -6.29 4.94
C ASN A 67 9.12 -5.95 3.46
N LEU A 68 8.21 -5.00 3.22
CA LEU A 68 7.83 -4.52 1.89
C LEU A 68 8.59 -3.23 1.55
N GLU A 69 8.97 -3.10 0.28
CA GLU A 69 9.56 -1.85 -0.21
C GLU A 69 8.50 -0.76 -0.27
N CYS A 70 8.84 0.42 0.29
CA CYS A 70 7.94 1.56 0.35
C CYS A 70 8.65 2.82 -0.14
N PHE A 71 8.02 3.52 -1.07
CA PHE A 71 8.40 4.85 -1.52
C PHE A 71 7.41 5.89 -0.97
N ARG A 72 7.94 7.01 -0.48
CA ARG A 72 7.14 8.15 -0.01
C ARG A 72 7.37 9.36 -0.89
N GLY A 73 6.31 9.89 -1.48
CA GLY A 73 6.35 11.05 -2.38
C GLY A 73 5.37 12.16 -2.00
N SER A 74 5.35 13.22 -2.81
CA SER A 74 4.37 14.29 -2.68
C SER A 74 2.96 13.79 -3.02
N SER A 75 1.93 14.30 -2.34
CA SER A 75 0.53 14.01 -2.70
C SER A 75 0.11 14.64 -4.03
N ASN A 76 0.84 15.68 -4.46
CA ASN A 76 0.52 16.56 -5.58
C ASN A 76 1.46 16.35 -6.79
N ASP A 77 2.52 15.55 -6.61
CA ASP A 77 3.35 15.08 -7.71
C ASP A 77 2.72 13.78 -8.25
N VAL A 78 1.57 13.99 -8.89
CA VAL A 78 0.49 13.00 -9.05
C VAL A 78 0.67 12.11 -10.27
N LEU A 79 0.66 10.80 -10.01
CA LEU A 79 -0.30 9.90 -10.63
C LEU A 79 -1.58 9.85 -9.77
#